data_AF-A0A077N5J5-F1
#
_entry.id   AF-A0A077N5J5-F1
#
_cell.length_a   1.000
_cell.length_b   1.000
_cell.length_c   1.000
_cell.angle_alpha   90.00
_cell.angle_beta   90.00
_cell.angle_gamma   90.00
#
_symmetry.space_group_name_H-M   'P 1'
#
loop_
_entity.id
_entity.type
_entity.pdbx_description
1 polymer ?
#
loop_
_entity_poly.entity_id
_entity_poly.type
_entity_poly.pdbx_seq_one_letter_code
_entity_poly.pdbx_strand_id
1 'polypeptide(L)'
;MRSDNSNDFMIEVFKFCLEKGKFKISDFNEKFGLSTDSSIDLIGKLIYEGAVDETNEVAVYCVTEGVTLEKYIKFRSGSDFKIKETKANTSKVKIAKENTQFFTSQRVLALVTIAVVLVSLYFLTRSIIWLVVMAVLTFFIGYFYSAVEDKKFPHAIILGLYIVAMPVINMITPVFGEKYIQRVELKEANKILKDMEYKNLEKVSMAEYSVKQMLKDPSSAKFSGSRLGSNGAVCGYVNSKNSFGAYAGKQRYVSSNGLNVIDNGEPNFEPIWKELCR
;
A
#
# COMPACT_ATOMS: atom_id res chain seq x y z
N MET A 1 31.22 53.27 29.90
CA MET A 1 31.38 54.50 29.09
C MET A 1 31.44 54.12 27.62
N ARG A 2 30.27 54.06 26.94
CA ARG A 2 30.17 53.94 25.47
C ARG A 2 28.72 54.23 25.01
N SER A 3 28.05 55.22 25.60
CA SER A 3 26.68 55.61 25.19
C SER A 3 26.65 56.69 24.11
N ASP A 4 27.77 57.35 23.81
CA ASP A 4 27.82 58.41 22.78
C ASP A 4 28.04 57.87 21.36
N ASN A 5 28.55 56.64 21.18
CA ASN A 5 28.91 56.10 19.85
C ASN A 5 27.71 55.61 19.01
N SER A 6 26.52 55.41 19.58
CA SER A 6 25.39 54.82 18.83
C SER A 6 24.75 55.80 17.84
N ASN A 7 24.87 57.10 18.09
CA ASN A 7 24.33 58.11 17.19
C ASN A 7 25.25 58.33 16.00
N ASP A 8 26.55 58.48 16.24
CA ASP A 8 27.56 58.67 15.20
C ASP A 8 27.60 57.50 14.21
N PHE A 9 27.53 56.25 14.72
CA PHE A 9 27.52 55.07 13.86
C PHE A 9 26.34 55.01 12.89
N MET A 10 25.14 55.35 13.37
CA MET A 10 23.93 55.34 12.54
C MET A 10 23.90 56.51 11.54
N ILE A 11 24.55 57.64 11.84
CA ILE A 11 24.77 58.73 10.88
C ILE A 11 25.74 58.25 9.77
N GLU A 12 26.80 57.53 10.14
CA GLU A 12 27.76 56.94 9.19
C GLU A 12 27.08 55.93 8.26
N VAL A 13 26.22 55.07 8.82
CA VAL A 13 25.41 54.16 8.02
C VAL A 13 24.49 54.93 7.06
N PHE A 14 23.75 55.93 7.56
CA PHE A 14 22.83 56.66 6.70
C PHE A 14 23.56 57.40 5.57
N LYS A 15 24.77 57.89 5.83
CA LYS A 15 25.64 58.49 4.82
C LYS A 15 26.02 57.49 3.73
N PHE A 16 26.34 56.25 4.10
CA PHE A 16 26.57 55.17 3.14
C PHE A 16 25.33 54.89 2.27
N CYS A 17 24.12 54.88 2.87
CA CYS A 17 22.87 54.72 2.13
C CYS A 17 22.69 55.83 1.08
N LEU A 18 22.96 57.08 1.44
CA LEU A 18 22.88 58.22 0.53
C LEU A 18 23.87 58.14 -0.63
N GLU A 19 25.09 57.68 -0.38
CA GLU A 19 26.12 57.51 -1.42
C GLU A 19 25.77 56.41 -2.41
N LYS A 20 25.18 55.30 -1.94
CA LYS A 20 24.82 54.16 -2.79
C LYS A 20 23.50 54.35 -3.54
N GLY A 21 22.54 55.06 -2.94
CA GLY A 21 21.20 55.28 -3.48
C GLY A 21 20.31 54.03 -3.43
N LYS A 22 20.77 52.91 -4.01
CA LYS A 22 20.17 51.57 -3.91
C LYS A 22 21.20 50.58 -3.38
N PHE A 23 20.82 49.76 -2.42
CA PHE A 23 21.73 48.83 -1.75
C PHE A 23 21.03 47.54 -1.31
N LYS A 24 21.83 46.48 -1.13
CA LYS A 24 21.44 45.18 -0.60
C LYS A 24 22.05 44.96 0.78
N ILE A 25 21.53 43.98 1.52
CA ILE A 25 22.07 43.56 2.83
C ILE A 25 23.53 43.09 2.70
N SER A 26 23.90 42.49 1.56
CA SER A 26 25.28 42.08 1.27
C SER A 26 26.25 43.26 1.32
N ASP A 27 25.82 44.44 0.89
CA ASP A 27 26.66 45.64 0.79
C ASP A 27 26.97 46.21 2.19
N PHE A 28 26.03 46.01 3.13
CA PHE A 28 26.20 46.38 4.54
C PHE A 28 27.17 45.44 5.26
N ASN A 29 27.01 44.14 5.04
CA ASN A 29 27.89 43.13 5.62
C ASN A 29 29.34 43.33 5.16
N GLU A 30 29.54 43.65 3.89
CA GLU A 30 30.87 43.92 3.32
C GLU A 30 31.48 45.23 3.87
N LYS A 31 30.68 46.30 3.96
CA LYS A 31 31.20 47.63 4.37
C LYS A 31 31.45 47.75 5.87
N PHE A 32 30.56 47.21 6.70
CA PHE A 32 30.58 47.39 8.15
C PHE A 32 30.99 46.11 8.90
N GLY A 33 31.26 45.01 8.20
CA GLY A 33 31.67 43.73 8.82
C GLY A 33 30.59 43.12 9.72
N LEU A 34 29.32 43.44 9.47
CA LEU A 34 28.19 43.01 10.29
C LEU A 34 27.68 41.63 9.87
N SER A 35 27.08 40.91 10.82
CA SER A 35 26.30 39.71 10.49
C SER A 35 25.00 40.09 9.80
N THR A 36 24.44 39.17 9.00
CA THR A 36 23.18 39.38 8.29
C THR A 36 22.05 39.81 9.24
N ASP A 37 21.98 39.24 10.44
CA ASP A 37 20.95 39.58 11.43
C ASP A 37 21.13 41.00 11.98
N SER A 38 22.37 41.42 12.26
CA SER A 38 22.67 42.79 12.71
C SER A 38 22.39 43.83 11.63
N SER A 39 22.68 43.52 10.37
CA SER A 39 22.36 44.39 9.23
C SER A 39 20.85 44.53 9.02
N ILE A 40 20.08 43.45 9.21
CA ILE A 40 18.61 43.48 9.13
C ILE A 40 18.01 44.36 10.23
N ASP A 41 18.49 44.23 11.47
CA ASP A 41 18.01 45.05 12.60
C ASP A 41 18.27 46.55 12.35
N LEU A 42 19.43 46.86 11.79
CA LEU A 42 19.85 48.22 11.52
C LEU A 42 19.08 48.87 10.36
N ILE A 43 18.82 48.12 9.28
CA ILE A 43 17.94 48.54 8.19
C ILE A 43 16.50 48.69 8.70
N GLY A 44 16.03 47.77 9.56
CA GLY A 44 14.71 47.86 10.18
C GLY A 44 14.53 49.15 10.99
N LYS A 45 15.58 49.59 11.69
CA LYS A 45 15.60 50.87 12.41
C LYS A 45 15.53 52.07 11.48
N LEU A 46 16.26 52.07 10.36
CA LEU A 46 16.21 53.13 9.36
C LEU A 46 14.86 53.23 8.64
N ILE A 47 14.21 52.09 8.39
CA ILE A 47 12.85 52.03 7.82
C ILE A 47 11.84 52.60 8.83
N TYR A 48 11.96 52.22 10.11
CA TYR A 48 11.11 52.75 11.17
C TYR A 48 11.24 54.28 11.32
N GLU A 49 12.45 54.79 11.16
CA GLU A 49 12.75 56.23 11.17
C GLU A 49 12.33 56.94 9.86
N GLY A 50 11.86 56.20 8.85
CA GLY A 50 11.42 56.75 7.56
C GLY A 50 12.55 57.29 6.69
N ALA A 51 13.78 56.82 6.92
CA ALA A 51 14.97 57.25 6.20
C ALA A 51 15.25 56.38 4.95
N VAL A 52 14.76 55.14 4.95
CA VAL A 52 14.98 54.13 3.91
C VAL A 52 13.66 53.45 3.60
N ASP A 53 13.38 53.23 2.32
CA ASP A 53 12.24 52.47 1.83
C ASP A 53 12.66 51.14 1.20
N GLU A 54 11.77 50.17 1.26
CA GLU A 54 11.89 48.90 0.54
C GLU A 54 11.41 49.06 -0.89
N THR A 55 12.19 48.59 -1.86
CA THR A 55 11.79 48.61 -3.27
C THR A 55 10.94 47.40 -3.64
N ASN A 56 10.33 47.41 -4.81
CA ASN A 56 9.57 46.25 -5.33
C ASN A 56 10.46 45.03 -5.66
N GLU A 57 11.79 45.18 -5.60
CA GLU A 57 12.76 44.11 -5.80
C GLU A 57 13.14 43.48 -4.46
N VAL A 58 13.14 42.15 -4.41
CA VAL A 58 13.40 41.39 -3.17
C VAL A 58 14.77 41.77 -2.58
N ALA A 59 14.75 42.24 -1.34
CA ALA A 59 15.94 42.59 -0.55
C ALA A 59 16.79 43.74 -1.13
N VAL A 60 16.17 44.66 -1.87
CA VAL A 60 16.79 45.91 -2.34
C VAL A 60 16.12 47.11 -1.65
N TYR A 61 16.94 47.95 -1.02
CA TYR A 61 16.51 49.13 -0.27
C TYR A 61 17.01 50.41 -0.94
N CYS A 62 16.26 51.49 -0.81
CA CYS A 62 16.65 52.81 -1.31
C CYS A 62 16.36 53.90 -0.29
N VAL A 63 17.09 55.00 -0.37
CA VAL A 63 16.82 56.17 0.50
C VAL A 63 15.48 56.80 0.09
N THR A 64 14.65 57.12 1.08
CA THR A 64 13.35 57.78 0.88
C THR A 64 13.52 59.13 0.19
N GLU A 65 12.68 59.39 -0.80
CA GLU A 65 12.77 60.58 -1.64
C GLU A 65 12.61 61.87 -0.81
N GLY A 66 13.58 62.78 -0.87
CA GLY A 66 13.56 64.07 -0.16
C GLY A 66 14.18 64.08 1.23
N VAL A 67 14.73 62.95 1.71
CA VAL A 67 15.53 62.88 2.95
C VAL A 67 16.99 63.24 2.65
N THR A 68 17.50 64.30 3.28
CA THR A 68 18.91 64.70 3.22
C THR A 68 19.61 64.40 4.56
N LEU A 69 20.94 64.29 4.55
CA LEU A 69 21.72 64.02 5.76
C LEU A 69 21.43 65.04 6.88
N GLU A 70 21.28 66.32 6.53
CA GLU A 70 20.92 67.38 7.47
C GLU A 70 19.54 67.18 8.11
N LYS A 71 18.54 66.74 7.32
CA LYS A 71 17.20 66.44 7.83
C LYS A 71 17.22 65.25 8.79
N TYR A 72 18.01 64.22 8.48
CA TYR A 72 18.14 63.04 9.32
C TYR A 72 18.83 63.34 10.66
N ILE A 73 19.92 64.14 10.65
CA ILE A 73 20.60 64.59 11.88
C ILE A 73 19.66 65.44 12.73
N LYS A 74 18.88 66.33 12.11
CA LYS A 74 17.92 67.20 12.80
C LYS A 74 16.77 66.41 13.44
N PHE A 75 16.24 65.40 12.74
CA PHE A 75 15.23 64.48 13.25
C PHE A 75 15.71 63.77 14.53
N ARG A 76 16.97 63.32 14.52
CA ARG A 76 17.54 62.57 15.64
C ARG A 76 18.00 63.43 16.81
N SER A 77 18.31 64.70 16.55
CA SER A 77 18.69 65.68 17.58
C SER A 77 17.50 66.24 18.36
N GLY A 78 16.27 65.75 18.13
CA GLY A 78 15.10 66.03 18.97
C GLY A 78 14.44 67.40 18.75
N SER A 79 14.76 68.12 17.66
CA SER A 79 14.05 69.35 17.31
C SER A 79 12.91 69.05 16.33
N ASP A 80 11.67 69.31 16.77
CA ASP A 80 10.39 69.07 16.09
C ASP A 80 10.43 69.06 14.55
N PHE A 81 10.21 67.87 13.96
CA PHE A 81 9.79 67.72 12.58
C PHE A 81 8.91 66.47 12.42
N LYS A 82 7.59 66.68 12.30
CA LYS A 82 6.64 65.63 11.91
C LYS A 82 6.78 65.36 10.41
N ILE A 83 7.44 64.26 10.05
CA ILE A 83 7.29 63.68 8.72
C ILE A 83 5.97 62.90 8.74
N LYS A 84 5.11 63.24 7.78
CA LYS A 84 3.77 62.69 7.55
C LYS A 84 3.70 61.19 7.87
N GLU A 85 2.70 60.83 8.67
CA GLU A 85 2.23 59.46 8.81
C GLU A 85 2.03 58.83 7.44
N THR A 86 2.98 58.03 7.00
CA THR A 86 2.75 56.99 6.02
C THR A 86 2.85 55.71 6.81
N LYS A 87 1.74 55.01 6.95
CA LYS A 87 1.61 53.76 7.71
C LYS A 87 2.69 52.76 7.27
N ALA A 88 3.79 52.72 8.01
CA ALA A 88 4.76 51.64 7.92
C ALA A 88 4.05 50.36 8.42
N ASN A 89 3.63 49.54 7.46
CA ASN A 89 3.06 48.22 7.73
C ASN A 89 4.18 47.32 8.30
N THR A 90 4.35 47.36 9.63
CA THR A 90 4.96 46.26 10.41
C THR A 90 4.27 44.92 10.15
N SER A 91 3.07 44.96 9.57
CA SER A 91 2.35 43.83 8.99
C SER A 91 3.11 43.17 7.83
N LYS A 92 3.82 43.88 6.93
CA LYS A 92 4.38 43.26 5.72
C LYS A 92 5.63 42.40 5.96
N VAL A 93 6.48 42.74 6.92
CA VAL A 93 7.66 41.90 7.26
C VAL A 93 7.25 40.68 8.07
N LYS A 94 6.24 40.80 8.95
CA LYS A 94 5.60 39.64 9.60
C LYS A 94 4.84 38.79 8.58
N ILE A 95 4.03 39.38 7.70
CA ILE A 95 3.28 38.69 6.64
C ILE A 95 4.21 38.08 5.58
N ALA A 96 5.41 38.60 5.33
CA ALA A 96 6.38 37.94 4.45
C ALA A 96 7.01 36.72 5.13
N LYS A 97 7.35 36.82 6.43
CA LYS A 97 7.88 35.68 7.21
C LYS A 97 6.78 34.62 7.48
N GLU A 98 5.56 35.04 7.79
CA GLU A 98 4.37 34.20 7.91
C GLU A 98 3.93 33.64 6.57
N ASN A 99 3.86 34.40 5.47
CA ASN A 99 3.48 33.85 4.17
C ASN A 99 4.54 32.90 3.61
N THR A 100 5.83 33.11 3.86
CA THR A 100 6.86 32.17 3.41
C THR A 100 6.81 30.89 4.25
N GLN A 101 6.63 31.01 5.58
CA GLN A 101 6.48 29.87 6.50
C GLN A 101 5.14 29.13 6.30
N PHE A 102 4.06 29.86 6.01
CA PHE A 102 2.72 29.36 5.70
C PHE A 102 2.64 28.75 4.30
N PHE A 103 3.34 29.28 3.29
CA PHE A 103 3.45 28.62 1.98
C PHE A 103 4.28 27.33 2.06
N THR A 104 5.38 27.30 2.82
CA THR A 104 6.09 26.03 3.07
C THR A 104 5.22 25.04 3.84
N SER A 105 4.45 25.50 4.83
CA SER A 105 3.50 24.66 5.56
C SER A 105 2.36 24.17 4.67
N GLN A 106 1.81 24.99 3.77
CA GLN A 106 0.78 24.56 2.82
C GLN A 106 1.32 23.58 1.78
N ARG A 107 2.56 23.74 1.31
CA ARG A 107 3.21 22.77 0.42
C ARG A 107 3.51 21.45 1.12
N VAL A 108 3.97 21.50 2.37
CA VAL A 108 4.16 20.30 3.20
C VAL A 108 2.83 19.64 3.49
N LEU A 109 1.79 20.39 3.84
CA LEU A 109 0.45 19.87 4.06
C LEU A 109 -0.13 19.25 2.78
N ALA A 110 0.01 19.91 1.63
CA ALA A 110 -0.41 19.37 0.35
C ALA A 110 0.34 18.08 -0.02
N LEU A 111 1.65 18.01 0.21
CA LEU A 111 2.45 16.80 0.00
C LEU A 111 2.06 15.69 0.97
N VAL A 112 1.78 16.00 2.23
CA VAL A 112 1.26 15.03 3.20
C VAL A 112 -0.11 14.54 2.79
N THR A 113 -1.02 15.42 2.33
CA THR A 113 -2.34 15.02 1.85
C THR A 113 -2.22 14.14 0.60
N ILE A 114 -1.33 14.48 -0.34
CA ILE A 114 -1.06 13.64 -1.52
C ILE A 114 -0.47 12.29 -1.10
N ALA A 115 0.49 12.28 -0.17
CA ALA A 115 1.08 11.04 0.35
C ALA A 115 0.03 10.18 1.06
N VAL A 116 -0.85 10.77 1.88
CA VAL A 116 -1.96 10.08 2.53
C VAL A 116 -2.96 9.53 1.51
N VAL A 117 -3.27 10.29 0.45
CA VAL A 117 -4.14 9.83 -0.65
C VAL A 117 -3.47 8.68 -1.42
N LEU A 118 -2.17 8.76 -1.71
CA LEU A 118 -1.41 7.69 -2.38
C LEU A 118 -1.30 6.44 -1.52
N VAL A 119 -1.08 6.60 -0.21
CA VAL A 119 -1.08 5.49 0.76
C VAL A 119 -2.48 4.90 0.91
N SER A 120 -3.53 5.72 0.92
CA SER A 120 -4.92 5.26 0.95
C SER A 120 -5.28 4.52 -0.34
N LEU A 121 -4.85 5.01 -1.51
CA LEU A 121 -4.98 4.34 -2.81
C LEU A 121 -4.21 3.01 -2.85
N TYR A 122 -3.03 2.95 -2.23
CA TYR A 122 -2.24 1.73 -2.07
C TYR A 122 -2.90 0.72 -1.12
N PHE A 123 -3.61 1.17 -0.08
CA PHE A 123 -4.37 0.29 0.80
C PHE A 123 -5.72 -0.15 0.21
N LEU A 124 -6.34 0.70 -0.62
CA LEU A 124 -7.53 0.39 -1.42
C LEU A 124 -7.27 -0.75 -2.41
N THR A 125 -6.07 -0.83 -3.00
CA THR A 125 -5.69 -1.95 -3.87
C THR A 125 -5.39 -3.24 -3.10
N ARG A 126 -5.22 -3.18 -1.77
CA ARG A 126 -4.84 -4.33 -0.96
C ARG A 126 -5.95 -4.91 -0.09
N SER A 127 -7.08 -4.20 0.12
CA SER A 127 -8.23 -4.77 0.84
C SER A 127 -9.56 -4.08 0.55
N ILE A 128 -10.60 -4.88 0.32
CA ILE A 128 -11.99 -4.45 0.17
C ILE A 128 -12.52 -3.69 1.40
N ILE A 129 -11.95 -3.95 2.58
CA ILE A 129 -12.33 -3.29 3.84
C ILE A 129 -12.10 -1.77 3.75
N TRP A 130 -11.00 -1.35 3.10
CA TRP A 130 -10.70 0.07 2.92
C TRP A 130 -11.66 0.76 1.94
N LEU A 131 -12.19 0.07 0.92
CA LEU A 131 -13.25 0.63 0.07
C LEU A 131 -14.49 0.98 0.89
N VAL A 132 -14.92 0.07 1.77
CA VAL A 132 -16.12 0.28 2.61
C VAL A 132 -15.89 1.44 3.58
N VAL A 133 -14.72 1.50 4.22
CA VAL A 133 -14.35 2.60 5.12
C VAL A 133 -14.29 3.93 4.38
N MET A 134 -13.71 3.97 3.18
CA MET A 134 -13.64 5.18 2.36
C MET A 134 -15.03 5.62 1.86
N ALA A 135 -15.91 4.69 1.49
CA ALA A 135 -17.28 5.01 1.10
C ALA A 135 -18.04 5.68 2.26
N VAL A 136 -17.94 5.12 3.46
CA VAL A 136 -18.55 5.68 4.68
C VAL A 136 -17.97 7.06 5.00
N LEU A 137 -16.64 7.22 4.97
CA LEU A 137 -16.00 8.52 5.19
C LEU A 137 -16.43 9.57 4.16
N THR A 138 -16.49 9.22 2.87
CA THR A 138 -16.94 10.15 1.83
C THR A 138 -18.40 10.56 2.00
N PHE A 139 -19.26 9.66 2.50
CA PHE A 139 -20.63 9.98 2.86
C PHE A 139 -20.72 10.97 4.02
N PHE A 140 -19.94 10.74 5.09
CA PHE A 140 -19.89 11.66 6.24
C PHE A 140 -19.32 13.03 5.87
N ILE A 141 -18.24 13.09 5.09
CA ILE A 141 -17.64 14.35 4.63
C ILE A 141 -18.63 15.12 3.73
N GLY A 142 -19.32 14.43 2.82
CA GLY A 142 -20.36 15.02 1.96
C GLY A 142 -21.52 15.60 2.76
N TYR A 143 -21.98 14.89 3.80
CA TYR A 143 -23.01 15.37 4.72
C TYR A 143 -22.59 16.66 5.44
N PHE A 144 -21.38 16.68 6.02
CA PHE A 144 -20.85 17.87 6.69
C PHE A 144 -20.63 19.05 5.73
N TYR A 145 -20.16 18.82 4.50
CA TYR A 145 -19.99 19.88 3.51
C TYR A 145 -21.31 20.51 3.08
N SER A 146 -22.36 19.69 2.91
CA SER A 146 -23.71 20.18 2.58
C SER A 146 -24.36 21.00 3.69
N ALA A 147 -23.89 20.87 4.94
CA ALA A 147 -24.33 21.69 6.06
C ALA A 147 -23.66 23.07 6.11
N VAL A 148 -22.55 23.28 5.39
CA VAL A 148 -21.75 24.52 5.41
C VAL A 148 -21.95 25.37 4.15
N GLU A 149 -22.13 24.75 2.98
CA GLU A 149 -22.45 25.45 1.72
C GLU A 149 -23.73 24.87 1.09
N ASP A 150 -24.66 25.74 0.65
CA ASP A 150 -25.92 25.39 -0.04
C ASP A 150 -25.75 24.67 -1.41
N LYS A 151 -24.55 24.20 -1.73
CA LYS A 151 -24.26 23.49 -2.97
C LYS A 151 -24.48 21.99 -2.80
N LYS A 152 -25.32 21.41 -3.67
CA LYS A 152 -25.54 19.97 -3.74
C LYS A 152 -24.27 19.26 -4.23
N PHE A 153 -23.55 18.63 -3.32
CA PHE A 153 -22.39 17.80 -3.66
C PHE A 153 -22.83 16.62 -4.54
N PRO A 154 -22.07 16.18 -5.56
CA PRO A 154 -22.51 15.16 -6.51
C PRO A 154 -22.31 13.73 -5.96
N HIS A 155 -23.10 13.36 -4.95
CA HIS A 155 -23.03 12.06 -4.27
C HIS A 155 -23.23 10.88 -5.23
N ALA A 156 -24.04 11.06 -6.29
CA ALA A 156 -24.33 10.03 -7.28
C ALA A 156 -23.11 9.58 -8.09
N ILE A 157 -22.16 10.48 -8.37
CA ILE A 157 -20.96 10.18 -9.16
C ILE A 157 -20.00 9.31 -8.35
N ILE A 158 -19.84 9.63 -7.06
CA ILE A 158 -18.99 8.88 -6.13
C ILE A 158 -19.56 7.46 -5.94
N LEU A 159 -20.87 7.34 -5.69
CA LEU A 159 -21.52 6.04 -5.55
C LEU A 159 -21.37 5.18 -6.82
N GLY A 160 -21.50 5.80 -8.00
CA GLY A 160 -21.26 5.13 -9.29
C GLY A 160 -19.84 4.60 -9.45
N LEU A 161 -18.83 5.38 -9.03
CA LEU A 161 -17.43 4.95 -9.04
C LEU A 161 -17.18 3.74 -8.14
N TYR A 162 -17.82 3.66 -6.96
CA TYR A 162 -17.70 2.52 -6.05
C TYR A 162 -18.32 1.24 -6.64
N ILE A 163 -19.47 1.35 -7.30
CA ILE A 163 -20.15 0.21 -7.94
C ILE A 163 -19.30 -0.36 -9.07
N VAL A 164 -18.61 0.50 -9.84
CA VAL A 164 -17.71 0.07 -10.92
C VAL A 164 -16.37 -0.47 -10.40
N ALA A 165 -15.86 0.04 -9.26
CA ALA A 165 -14.61 -0.41 -8.67
C ALA A 165 -14.70 -1.79 -7.99
N MET A 166 -15.87 -2.15 -7.46
CA MET A 166 -16.10 -3.42 -6.74
C MET A 166 -15.76 -4.68 -7.58
N PRO A 167 -16.26 -4.82 -8.83
CA PRO A 167 -15.90 -5.94 -9.70
C PRO A 167 -14.41 -6.03 -10.02
N VAL A 168 -13.76 -4.88 -10.24
CA VAL A 168 -12.32 -4.81 -10.57
C VAL A 168 -11.47 -5.30 -9.41
N ILE A 169 -11.85 -4.95 -8.18
CA ILE A 169 -11.10 -5.35 -6.98
C ILE A 169 -11.29 -6.82 -6.65
N ASN A 170 -12.47 -7.39 -6.90
CA ASN A 170 -12.69 -8.83 -6.78
C ASN A 170 -11.85 -9.65 -7.79
N MET A 171 -11.47 -9.06 -8.92
CA MET A 171 -10.61 -9.69 -9.92
C MET A 171 -9.13 -9.76 -9.49
N ILE A 172 -8.62 -8.73 -8.79
CA ILE A 172 -7.20 -8.63 -8.40
C ILE A 172 -6.92 -9.40 -7.11
N THR A 173 -7.84 -9.34 -6.13
CA THR A 173 -7.72 -10.06 -4.87
C THR A 173 -9.03 -10.78 -4.57
N PRO A 174 -9.08 -12.12 -4.71
CA PRO A 174 -10.31 -12.86 -4.44
C PRO A 174 -10.72 -12.65 -2.97
N VAL A 175 -11.99 -12.34 -2.74
CA VAL A 175 -12.58 -12.01 -1.43
C VAL A 175 -12.22 -13.00 -0.31
N PHE A 176 -12.05 -14.27 -0.64
CA PHE A 176 -11.76 -15.34 0.33
C PHE A 176 -10.26 -15.68 0.47
N GLY A 177 -9.38 -14.97 -0.27
CA GLY A 177 -7.93 -15.13 -0.25
C GLY A 177 -7.40 -16.45 -0.83
N GLU A 178 -6.09 -16.54 -1.00
CA GLU A 178 -5.41 -17.71 -1.58
C GLU A 178 -5.66 -19.01 -0.79
N LYS A 179 -5.73 -18.92 0.54
CA LYS A 179 -6.01 -20.08 1.41
C LYS A 179 -7.38 -20.70 1.17
N TYR A 180 -8.37 -19.93 0.72
CA TYR A 180 -9.69 -20.49 0.39
C TYR A 180 -9.62 -21.31 -0.90
N ILE A 181 -8.98 -20.77 -1.93
CA ILE A 181 -8.82 -21.44 -3.23
C ILE A 181 -8.10 -22.78 -3.03
N GLN A 182 -7.00 -22.79 -2.27
CA GLN A 182 -6.27 -24.02 -1.94
C GLN A 182 -7.15 -25.07 -1.22
N ARG A 183 -8.05 -24.65 -0.32
CA ARG A 183 -8.97 -25.59 0.35
C ARG A 183 -10.04 -26.14 -0.59
N VAL A 184 -10.52 -25.35 -1.53
CA VAL A 184 -11.47 -25.79 -2.55
C VAL A 184 -10.80 -26.82 -3.46
N GLU A 185 -9.62 -26.49 -4.00
CA GLU A 185 -8.83 -27.38 -4.85
C GLU A 185 -8.46 -28.68 -4.13
N LEU A 186 -8.01 -28.61 -2.88
CA LEU A 186 -7.70 -29.79 -2.09
C LEU A 186 -8.94 -30.67 -1.85
N LYS A 187 -10.11 -30.07 -1.59
CA LYS A 187 -11.35 -30.83 -1.43
C LYS A 187 -11.77 -31.51 -2.73
N GLU A 188 -11.65 -30.82 -3.85
CA GLU A 188 -11.97 -31.38 -5.18
C GLU A 188 -11.01 -32.51 -5.55
N ALA A 189 -9.70 -32.32 -5.34
CA ALA A 189 -8.70 -33.35 -5.55
C ALA A 189 -8.93 -34.57 -4.65
N ASN A 190 -9.25 -34.35 -3.36
CA ASN A 190 -9.57 -35.44 -2.43
C ASN A 190 -10.87 -36.16 -2.79
N LYS A 191 -11.86 -35.44 -3.33
CA LYS A 191 -13.09 -36.06 -3.82
C LYS A 191 -12.79 -36.98 -5.00
N ILE A 192 -11.99 -36.51 -5.97
CA ILE A 192 -11.55 -37.30 -7.12
C ILE A 192 -10.75 -38.53 -6.67
N LEU A 193 -9.84 -38.37 -5.69
CA LEU A 193 -9.08 -39.48 -5.10
C LEU A 193 -10.01 -40.52 -4.47
N LYS A 194 -10.96 -40.08 -3.64
CA LYS A 194 -11.95 -40.96 -3.00
C LYS A 194 -12.81 -41.67 -4.03
N ASP A 195 -13.31 -40.97 -5.04
CA ASP A 195 -14.13 -41.57 -6.10
C ASP A 195 -13.33 -42.63 -6.88
N MET A 196 -12.04 -42.41 -7.13
CA MET A 196 -11.15 -43.41 -7.70
C MET A 196 -10.95 -44.62 -6.77
N GLU A 197 -10.75 -44.39 -5.46
CA GLU A 197 -10.62 -45.45 -4.46
C GLU A 197 -11.89 -46.30 -4.37
N TYR A 198 -13.07 -45.68 -4.29
CA TYR A 198 -14.36 -46.37 -4.28
C TYR A 198 -14.54 -47.25 -5.53
N LYS A 199 -14.21 -46.73 -6.72
CA LYS A 199 -14.27 -47.51 -7.97
C LYS A 199 -13.29 -48.69 -7.97
N ASN A 200 -12.10 -48.52 -7.40
CA ASN A 200 -11.13 -49.60 -7.28
C ASN A 200 -11.61 -50.68 -6.31
N LEU A 201 -12.17 -50.28 -5.16
CA LEU A 201 -12.77 -51.20 -4.18
C LEU A 201 -13.94 -51.98 -4.78
N GLU A 202 -14.79 -51.33 -5.57
CA GLU A 202 -15.89 -51.99 -6.29
C GLU A 202 -15.37 -53.06 -7.25
N LYS A 203 -14.37 -52.72 -8.09
CA LYS A 203 -13.74 -53.68 -9.00
C LYS A 203 -13.13 -54.87 -8.27
N VAL A 204 -12.42 -54.60 -7.18
CA VAL A 204 -11.82 -55.64 -6.33
C VAL A 204 -12.89 -56.54 -5.73
N SER A 205 -13.97 -55.97 -5.18
CA SER A 205 -15.07 -56.72 -4.59
C SER A 205 -15.78 -57.61 -5.62
N MET A 206 -16.01 -57.11 -6.84
CA MET A 206 -16.61 -57.89 -7.91
C MET A 206 -15.70 -59.03 -8.37
N ALA A 207 -14.40 -58.75 -8.53
CA ALA A 207 -13.41 -59.77 -8.86
C ALA A 207 -13.32 -60.87 -7.80
N GLU A 208 -13.24 -60.50 -6.52
CA GLU A 208 -13.23 -61.46 -5.40
C GLU A 208 -14.51 -62.28 -5.37
N TYR A 209 -15.68 -61.65 -5.61
CA TYR A 209 -16.94 -62.37 -5.72
C TYR A 209 -16.92 -63.39 -6.86
N SER A 210 -16.45 -63.01 -8.06
CA SER A 210 -16.38 -63.93 -9.20
C SER A 210 -15.40 -65.08 -8.96
N VAL A 211 -14.22 -64.80 -8.40
CA VAL A 211 -13.24 -65.84 -8.05
C VAL A 211 -13.79 -66.77 -6.97
N LYS A 212 -14.52 -66.23 -5.98
CA LYS A 212 -15.16 -67.00 -4.92
C LYS A 212 -16.11 -68.07 -5.47
N GLN A 213 -16.83 -67.78 -6.57
CA GLN A 213 -17.73 -68.75 -7.22
C GLN A 213 -16.99 -69.92 -7.91
N MET A 214 -15.71 -69.78 -8.22
CA MET A 214 -14.91 -70.86 -8.84
C MET A 214 -14.33 -71.85 -7.83
N LEU A 215 -14.34 -71.51 -6.54
CA LEU A 215 -13.74 -72.31 -5.48
C LEU A 215 -14.64 -73.50 -5.12
N LYS A 216 -14.04 -74.59 -4.64
CA LYS A 216 -14.78 -75.78 -4.18
C LYS A 216 -15.63 -75.50 -2.95
N ASP A 217 -15.12 -74.68 -2.04
CA ASP A 217 -15.86 -74.15 -0.88
C ASP A 217 -15.81 -72.62 -0.88
N PRO A 218 -16.77 -71.96 -1.56
CA PRO A 218 -16.86 -70.49 -1.61
C PRO A 218 -16.95 -69.85 -0.23
N SER A 219 -17.62 -70.50 0.73
CA SER A 219 -17.87 -69.93 2.06
C SER A 219 -16.59 -69.79 2.90
N SER A 220 -15.60 -70.65 2.65
CA SER A 220 -14.31 -70.67 3.36
C SER A 220 -13.26 -69.71 2.80
N ALA A 221 -13.55 -69.06 1.68
CA ALA A 221 -12.59 -68.26 0.91
C ALA A 221 -12.05 -67.06 1.70
N LYS A 222 -10.72 -66.94 1.74
CA LYS A 222 -10.01 -65.82 2.35
C LYS A 222 -9.15 -65.13 1.30
N PHE A 223 -9.50 -63.90 0.96
CA PHE A 223 -8.75 -63.06 0.02
C PHE A 223 -7.70 -62.22 0.76
N SER A 224 -6.57 -61.96 0.10
CA SER A 224 -5.52 -61.09 0.63
C SER A 224 -4.66 -60.51 -0.48
N GLY A 225 -4.16 -59.28 -0.29
CA GLY A 225 -3.25 -58.62 -1.24
C GLY A 225 -3.90 -58.25 -2.57
N SER A 226 -5.22 -58.09 -2.60
CA SER A 226 -5.99 -57.70 -3.78
C SER A 226 -5.62 -56.28 -4.22
N ARG A 227 -5.28 -56.13 -5.50
CA ARG A 227 -4.91 -54.84 -6.10
C ARG A 227 -5.31 -54.78 -7.56
N LEU A 228 -5.47 -53.57 -8.07
CA LEU A 228 -5.61 -53.35 -9.51
C LEU A 228 -4.27 -53.56 -10.21
N GLY A 229 -4.31 -54.27 -11.33
CA GLY A 229 -3.24 -54.47 -12.28
C GLY A 229 -3.52 -53.77 -13.61
N SER A 230 -2.74 -54.11 -14.63
CA SER A 230 -2.87 -53.59 -15.99
C SER A 230 -4.24 -53.91 -16.60
N ASN A 231 -4.72 -53.02 -17.47
CA ASN A 231 -5.99 -53.16 -18.17
C ASN A 231 -7.23 -53.35 -17.28
N GLY A 232 -7.15 -52.93 -16.00
CA GLY A 232 -8.24 -53.05 -15.04
C GLY A 232 -8.42 -54.44 -14.45
N ALA A 233 -7.46 -55.35 -14.67
CA ALA A 233 -7.43 -56.65 -14.00
C ALA A 233 -7.28 -56.47 -12.48
N VAL A 234 -7.85 -57.39 -11.70
CA VAL A 234 -7.65 -57.48 -10.26
C VAL A 234 -6.82 -58.72 -9.97
N CYS A 235 -5.73 -58.51 -9.24
CA CYS A 235 -4.78 -59.56 -8.89
C CYS A 235 -4.66 -59.65 -7.38
N GLY A 236 -4.53 -60.87 -6.87
CA GLY A 236 -4.38 -61.07 -5.44
C GLY A 236 -4.12 -62.52 -5.10
N TYR A 237 -4.42 -62.86 -3.85
CA TYR A 237 -4.29 -64.22 -3.35
C TYR A 237 -5.57 -64.67 -2.68
N VAL A 238 -5.90 -65.94 -2.88
CA VAL A 238 -7.06 -66.60 -2.30
C VAL A 238 -6.64 -67.90 -1.62
N ASN A 239 -7.24 -68.20 -0.48
CA ASN A 239 -7.08 -69.49 0.20
C ASN A 239 -8.46 -70.02 0.60
N SER A 240 -8.81 -71.23 0.16
CA SER A 240 -10.09 -71.88 0.47
C SER A 240 -9.90 -73.37 0.77
N LYS A 241 -10.92 -73.97 1.37
CA LYS A 241 -10.97 -75.41 1.57
C LYS A 241 -11.14 -76.15 0.25
N ASN A 242 -10.47 -77.30 0.13
CA ASN A 242 -10.62 -78.25 -0.95
C ASN A 242 -11.78 -79.24 -0.66
N SER A 243 -12.00 -80.21 -1.54
CA SER A 243 -13.03 -81.24 -1.38
C SER A 243 -12.86 -82.15 -0.16
N PHE A 244 -11.68 -82.15 0.48
CA PHE A 244 -11.40 -82.88 1.72
C PHE A 244 -11.59 -82.01 2.99
N GLY A 245 -12.05 -80.77 2.84
CA GLY A 245 -12.32 -79.85 3.95
C GLY A 245 -11.08 -79.15 4.52
N ALA A 246 -9.89 -79.41 3.97
CA ALA A 246 -8.63 -78.78 4.36
C ALA A 246 -8.30 -77.58 3.45
N TYR A 247 -7.62 -76.57 3.99
CA TYR A 247 -7.16 -75.43 3.18
C TYR A 247 -6.08 -75.86 2.18
N ALA A 248 -6.27 -75.50 0.90
CA ALA A 248 -5.35 -75.85 -0.18
C ALA A 248 -4.04 -75.03 -0.15
N GLY A 249 -4.01 -73.95 0.64
CA GLY A 249 -2.91 -73.00 0.67
C GLY A 249 -3.23 -71.74 -0.11
N LYS A 250 -2.33 -70.75 0.01
CA LYS A 250 -2.50 -69.44 -0.61
C LYS A 250 -2.16 -69.51 -2.10
N GLN A 251 -3.17 -69.40 -2.96
CA GLN A 251 -3.04 -69.42 -4.42
C GLN A 251 -3.16 -68.01 -4.99
N ARG A 252 -2.43 -67.71 -6.07
CA ARG A 252 -2.58 -66.47 -6.83
C ARG A 252 -3.86 -66.51 -7.67
N TYR A 253 -4.51 -65.38 -7.87
CA TYR A 253 -5.63 -65.28 -8.80
C TYR A 253 -5.56 -64.00 -9.63
N VAL A 254 -6.17 -64.05 -10.81
CA VAL A 254 -6.37 -62.91 -11.72
C VAL A 254 -7.83 -62.89 -12.15
N SER A 255 -8.46 -61.72 -12.10
CA SER A 255 -9.82 -61.49 -12.58
C SER A 255 -9.84 -60.28 -13.50
N SER A 256 -10.35 -60.42 -14.72
CA SER A 256 -10.43 -59.32 -15.70
C SER A 256 -11.60 -59.55 -16.65
N ASN A 257 -12.52 -58.60 -16.76
CA ASN A 257 -13.63 -58.59 -17.72
C ASN A 257 -14.36 -59.95 -17.86
N GLY A 258 -14.64 -60.62 -16.73
CA GLY A 258 -15.33 -61.91 -16.68
C GLY A 258 -14.44 -63.15 -16.82
N LEU A 259 -13.17 -62.99 -17.22
CA LEU A 259 -12.16 -64.03 -17.15
C LEU A 259 -11.59 -64.09 -15.74
N ASN A 260 -11.69 -65.27 -15.11
CA ASN A 260 -11.19 -65.51 -13.76
C ASN A 260 -10.28 -66.74 -13.79
N VAL A 261 -9.04 -66.61 -13.33
CA VAL A 261 -8.03 -67.68 -13.36
C VAL A 261 -7.35 -67.78 -12.00
N ILE A 262 -7.21 -69.00 -11.49
CA ILE A 262 -6.52 -69.30 -10.22
C ILE A 262 -5.27 -70.13 -10.55
N ASP A 263 -4.17 -69.82 -9.89
CA ASP A 263 -2.91 -70.53 -10.04
C ASP A 263 -2.98 -71.93 -9.43
N ASN A 264 -3.12 -72.92 -10.29
CA ASN A 264 -3.07 -74.33 -9.94
C ASN A 264 -1.71 -74.98 -10.28
N GLY A 265 -0.68 -74.18 -10.57
CA GLY A 265 0.63 -74.67 -11.00
C GLY A 265 0.73 -74.94 -12.51
N GLU A 266 -0.23 -74.45 -13.31
CA GLU A 266 -0.20 -74.58 -14.76
C GLU A 266 0.82 -73.60 -15.39
N PRO A 267 1.57 -74.02 -16.43
CA PRO A 267 2.62 -73.19 -17.05
C PRO A 267 2.05 -71.91 -17.71
N ASN A 268 0.77 -71.91 -18.07
CA ASN A 268 0.12 -70.78 -18.73
C ASN A 268 -0.26 -69.63 -17.79
N PHE A 269 -0.20 -69.83 -16.47
CA PHE A 269 -0.57 -68.79 -15.51
C PHE A 269 0.50 -67.69 -15.39
N GLU A 270 1.77 -68.07 -15.39
CA GLU A 270 2.88 -67.15 -15.14
C GLU A 270 2.99 -66.01 -16.18
N PRO A 271 2.79 -66.24 -17.50
CA PRO A 271 2.69 -65.16 -18.49
C PRO A 271 1.54 -64.18 -18.20
N ILE A 272 0.35 -64.70 -17.89
CA ILE A 272 -0.84 -63.88 -17.59
C ILE A 272 -0.60 -63.02 -16.35
N TRP A 273 -0.03 -63.60 -15.30
CA TRP A 273 0.32 -62.89 -14.09
C TRP A 273 1.34 -61.78 -14.36
N LYS A 274 2.36 -62.03 -15.18
CA LYS A 274 3.36 -61.03 -15.54
C LYS A 274 2.78 -59.88 -16.36
N GLU A 275 1.86 -60.18 -17.27
CA GLU A 275 1.25 -59.18 -18.15
C GLU A 275 0.25 -58.29 -17.40
N LEU A 276 -0.60 -58.91 -16.56
CA LEU A 276 -1.72 -58.21 -15.93
C LEU A 276 -1.42 -57.72 -14.53
N CYS A 277 -0.53 -58.38 -13.78
CA CYS A 277 -0.36 -58.12 -12.36
C CYS A 277 1.00 -57.53 -12.00
N ARG A 278 1.98 -57.51 -12.89
CA ARG A 278 3.33 -57.02 -12.58
C ARG A 278 3.50 -55.54 -12.86
#